data_AF-A0AA37HT96-F1
#
_entry.id   AF-A0AA37HT96-F1
#
_cell.length_a   1.000
_cell.length_b   1.000
_cell.length_c   1.000
_cell.angle_alpha   90.00
_cell.angle_beta   90.00
_cell.angle_gamma   90.00
#
_symmetry.space_group_name_H-M   'P 1'
#
loop_
_entity.id
_entity.type
_entity.pdbx_description
1 polymer ?
#
loop_
_entity_poly.entity_id
_entity_poly.type
_entity_poly.pdbx_seq_one_letter_code
_entity_poly.pdbx_strand_id
1 'polypeptide(L)'
;MRQMVRTKGRRRLACHHEAGHALTRWYFGHRTDRALVLTVEEVRARKVVKNRKGVRIVGCEGIVEGYDLHSYPYGLPRIEGSPEEQERFKYLRAITRDMELINCFAGFMAEAHYRRMSAAACMFLGGEQDMERAKLVVGAWDLSDAEQHELLALADARAAALVRSKAGAAAIKAIADALMERGRLTGEQIATLCRRAYGGRECAYGAWNAYWPATPEQIRSGFIPERLRQAA
;
A
#
# COMPACT_ATOMS: atom_id res chain seq x y z
N MET A 1 -2.81 24.01 25.41
CA MET A 1 -2.22 22.64 25.37
C MET A 1 -3.11 21.57 24.73
N ARG A 2 -4.41 21.42 25.07
CA ARG A 2 -5.28 20.34 24.53
C ARG A 2 -5.43 20.32 23.00
N GLN A 3 -5.50 21.48 22.35
CA GLN A 3 -5.65 21.58 20.89
C GLN A 3 -4.39 21.11 20.12
N MET A 4 -3.20 21.35 20.70
CA MET A 4 -1.90 20.99 20.12
C MET A 4 -1.59 19.49 20.26
N VAL A 5 -2.11 18.84 21.30
CA VAL A 5 -2.04 17.38 21.49
C VAL A 5 -2.95 16.66 20.48
N ARG A 6 -4.16 17.19 20.25
CA ARG A 6 -5.12 16.65 19.25
C ARG A 6 -4.57 16.68 17.82
N THR A 7 -3.80 17.72 17.48
CA THR A 7 -3.22 17.90 16.15
C THR A 7 -1.97 17.06 15.90
N LYS A 8 -1.08 16.92 16.89
CA LYS A 8 0.05 15.97 16.82
C LYS A 8 -0.42 14.52 16.67
N GLY A 9 -1.51 14.16 17.36
CA GLY A 9 -2.16 12.85 17.21
C GLY A 9 -2.56 12.56 15.76
N ARG A 10 -3.18 13.54 15.09
CA ARG A 10 -3.61 13.41 13.68
C ARG A 10 -2.43 13.22 12.71
N ARG A 11 -1.38 14.04 12.82
CA ARG A 11 -0.19 13.89 11.96
C ARG A 11 0.50 12.54 12.13
N ARG A 12 0.57 12.05 13.37
CA ARG A 12 1.16 10.74 13.67
C ARG A 12 0.37 9.59 13.04
N LEU A 13 -0.96 9.70 12.98
CA LEU A 13 -1.83 8.75 12.27
C LEU A 13 -1.57 8.78 10.77
N ALA A 14 -1.54 9.96 10.14
CA ALA A 14 -1.17 10.09 8.74
C ALA A 14 0.20 9.48 8.44
N CYS A 15 1.19 9.64 9.33
CA CYS A 15 2.49 8.97 9.19
C CYS A 15 2.39 7.44 9.20
N HIS A 16 1.52 6.84 10.01
CA HIS A 16 1.31 5.39 10.01
C HIS A 16 0.54 4.93 8.77
N HIS A 17 -0.47 5.71 8.36
CA HIS A 17 -1.24 5.48 7.15
C HIS A 17 -0.34 5.41 5.92
N GLU A 18 0.44 6.47 5.66
CA GLU A 18 1.37 6.50 4.53
C GLU A 18 2.46 5.42 4.66
N ALA A 19 2.92 5.11 5.89
CA ALA A 19 3.88 4.04 6.10
C ALA A 19 3.31 2.65 5.71
N GLY A 20 2.00 2.43 5.90
CA GLY A 20 1.30 1.23 5.42
C GLY A 20 1.41 1.08 3.91
N HIS A 21 1.04 2.12 3.15
CA HIS A 21 1.18 2.11 1.69
C HIS A 21 2.63 1.94 1.24
N ALA A 22 3.55 2.67 1.86
CA ALA A 22 4.97 2.62 1.53
C ALA A 22 5.56 1.20 1.74
N LEU A 23 5.20 0.54 2.84
CA LEU A 23 5.58 -0.84 3.10
C LEU A 23 5.01 -1.77 2.03
N THR A 24 3.71 -1.67 1.72
CA THR A 24 3.07 -2.57 0.75
C THR A 24 3.74 -2.52 -0.61
N ARG A 25 4.03 -1.30 -1.10
CA ARG A 25 4.73 -1.11 -2.38
C ARG A 25 6.11 -1.76 -2.37
N TRP A 26 6.89 -1.53 -1.31
CA TRP A 26 8.22 -2.14 -1.17
C TRP A 26 8.15 -3.67 -1.05
N TYR A 27 7.20 -4.20 -0.27
CA TYR A 27 7.03 -5.62 0.00
C TYR A 27 6.74 -6.44 -1.26
N PHE A 28 6.02 -5.85 -2.21
CA PHE A 28 5.73 -6.43 -3.52
C PHE A 28 6.76 -6.06 -4.61
N GLY A 29 7.87 -5.42 -4.25
CA GLY A 29 8.96 -5.06 -5.15
C GLY A 29 8.64 -3.91 -6.10
N HIS A 30 7.63 -3.10 -5.79
CA HIS A 30 7.32 -1.90 -6.56
C HIS A 30 8.14 -0.71 -6.07
N ARG A 31 8.64 0.07 -7.04
CA ARG A 31 9.37 1.30 -6.74
C ARG A 31 8.44 2.34 -6.12
N THR A 32 8.88 2.90 -5.02
CA THR A 32 8.33 4.13 -4.42
C THR A 32 9.28 5.27 -4.74
N ASP A 33 8.75 6.40 -5.20
CA ASP A 33 9.52 7.61 -5.47
C ASP A 33 9.67 8.44 -4.20
N ARG A 34 8.59 8.61 -3.43
CA ARG A 34 8.59 9.30 -2.14
C ARG A 34 7.36 9.00 -1.29
N ALA A 35 7.47 9.31 0.00
CA ALA A 35 6.34 9.52 0.90
C ALA A 35 6.43 10.93 1.50
N LEU A 36 5.30 11.59 1.68
CA LEU A 36 5.19 12.95 2.24
C LEU A 36 4.03 12.97 3.23
N VAL A 37 4.21 13.61 4.39
CA VAL A 37 3.14 13.92 5.34
C VAL A 37 3.24 15.37 5.76
N LEU A 38 2.18 16.12 5.47
CA LEU A 38 2.09 17.53 5.78
C LEU A 38 2.00 17.76 7.29
N THR A 39 2.49 18.91 7.74
CA THR A 39 2.22 19.36 9.11
C THR A 39 0.76 19.79 9.23
N VAL A 40 0.27 19.90 10.46
CA VAL A 40 -1.11 20.35 10.70
C VAL A 40 -1.32 21.78 10.17
N GLU A 41 -0.30 22.62 10.32
CA GLU A 41 -0.30 24.00 9.83
C GLU A 41 -0.39 24.03 8.30
N GLU A 42 0.35 23.15 7.61
CA GLU A 42 0.30 23.04 6.15
C GLU A 42 -1.06 22.53 5.64
N VAL A 43 -1.66 21.55 6.32
CA VAL A 43 -3.02 21.07 6.00
C VAL A 43 -4.04 22.18 6.19
N ARG A 44 -3.97 22.92 7.31
CA ARG A 44 -4.86 24.07 7.58
C ARG A 44 -4.68 25.19 6.56
N ALA A 45 -3.45 25.43 6.11
CA ALA A 45 -3.14 26.38 5.04
C ALA A 45 -3.53 25.87 3.64
N ARG A 46 -4.10 24.66 3.54
CA ARG A 46 -4.47 23.99 2.28
C ARG A 46 -3.30 23.94 1.30
N LYS A 47 -2.09 23.66 1.81
CA LYS A 47 -0.87 23.55 1.01
C LYS A 47 -1.11 22.59 -0.16
N VAL A 48 -0.74 23.03 -1.35
CA VAL A 48 -0.90 22.24 -2.56
C VAL A 48 0.30 21.31 -2.70
N VAL A 49 0.03 20.01 -2.89
CA VAL A 49 1.03 19.01 -3.25
C VAL A 49 0.85 18.68 -4.73
N LYS A 50 1.95 18.60 -5.49
CA LYS A 50 1.91 18.08 -6.86
C LYS A 50 2.31 16.63 -6.84
N ASN A 51 1.51 15.76 -7.43
CA ASN A 51 1.89 14.36 -7.61
C ASN A 51 2.89 14.20 -8.77
N ARG A 52 3.38 12.98 -8.99
CA ARG A 52 4.33 12.61 -10.06
C ARG A 52 3.83 12.96 -11.45
N LYS A 53 2.51 12.92 -11.67
CA LYS A 53 1.85 13.27 -12.94
C LYS A 53 1.62 14.78 -13.07
N GLY A 54 2.10 15.59 -12.12
CA GLY A 54 1.94 17.04 -12.10
C GLY A 54 0.58 17.53 -11.61
N VAL A 55 -0.32 16.62 -11.21
CA VAL A 55 -1.67 16.95 -10.74
C VAL A 55 -1.59 17.61 -9.37
N ARG A 56 -2.32 18.71 -9.21
CA ARG A 56 -2.40 19.47 -7.95
C ARG A 56 -3.41 18.81 -7.01
N ILE A 57 -2.95 18.41 -5.84
CA ILE A 57 -3.75 17.82 -4.77
C ILE A 57 -3.84 18.86 -3.64
N VAL A 58 -5.06 19.15 -3.19
CA VAL A 58 -5.35 20.14 -2.15
C VAL A 58 -6.04 19.45 -0.98
N GLY A 59 -5.61 19.75 0.25
CA GLY A 59 -6.23 19.21 1.46
C GLY A 59 -5.85 17.76 1.79
N CYS A 60 -4.80 17.23 1.17
CA CYS A 60 -4.22 15.93 1.49
C CYS A 60 -3.34 16.04 2.75
N GLU A 61 -3.40 15.03 3.63
CA GLU A 61 -2.57 14.95 4.84
C GLU A 61 -1.23 14.26 4.57
N GLY A 62 -1.23 13.28 3.69
CA GLY A 62 -0.05 12.57 3.23
C GLY A 62 -0.25 11.94 1.86
N ILE A 63 0.86 11.56 1.24
CA ILE A 63 0.86 10.84 -0.04
C ILE A 63 2.09 9.95 -0.14
N VAL A 64 1.89 8.72 -0.59
CA VAL A 64 2.95 7.84 -1.13
C VAL A 64 2.85 7.78 -2.65
N GLU A 65 3.98 7.98 -3.32
CA GLU A 65 4.05 8.03 -4.77
C GLU A 65 5.08 7.03 -5.30
N GLY A 66 4.83 6.49 -6.49
CA GLY A 66 5.75 5.63 -7.23
C GLY A 66 5.15 5.24 -8.57
N TYR A 67 5.68 4.19 -9.20
CA TYR A 67 5.01 3.62 -10.39
C TYR A 67 3.63 3.07 -10.04
N ASP A 68 2.69 3.12 -10.98
CA ASP A 68 1.35 2.56 -10.74
C ASP A 68 1.48 1.07 -10.34
N LEU A 69 0.84 0.66 -9.23
CA LEU A 69 0.78 -0.77 -8.85
C LEU A 69 -0.01 -1.55 -9.90
N HIS A 70 -1.07 -0.92 -10.41
CA HIS A 70 -1.90 -1.39 -11.51
C HIS A 70 -2.14 -0.26 -12.52
N SER A 71 -1.84 -0.52 -13.80
CA SER A 71 -2.01 0.46 -14.89
C SER A 71 -3.46 0.56 -15.38
N TYR A 72 -3.88 1.76 -15.79
CA TYR A 72 -5.11 1.98 -16.56
C TYR A 72 -5.03 1.26 -17.93
N PRO A 73 -6.17 0.91 -18.56
CA PRO A 73 -7.54 1.20 -18.14
C PRO A 73 -8.11 0.21 -17.11
N TYR A 74 -9.04 0.73 -16.30
CA TYR A 74 -10.01 -0.08 -15.54
C TYR A 74 -11.08 -0.58 -16.52
N GLY A 75 -11.41 -1.87 -16.43
CA GLY A 75 -12.34 -2.55 -17.35
C GLY A 75 -11.72 -3.75 -18.08
N LEU A 76 -12.58 -4.43 -18.86
CA LEU A 76 -12.22 -5.56 -19.71
C LEU A 76 -11.30 -5.06 -20.84
N PRO A 77 -10.01 -5.42 -20.82
CA PRO A 77 -9.10 -5.05 -21.89
C PRO A 77 -9.44 -5.92 -23.10
N ARG A 78 -9.38 -5.34 -24.31
CA ARG A 78 -9.29 -6.16 -25.51
C ARG A 78 -7.88 -6.76 -25.53
N ILE A 79 -7.77 -8.06 -25.27
CA ILE A 79 -6.48 -8.74 -25.25
C ILE A 79 -6.28 -9.38 -26.62
N GLU A 80 -5.36 -8.82 -27.40
CA GLU A 80 -4.87 -9.43 -28.63
C GLU A 80 -3.75 -10.43 -28.30
N GLY A 81 -3.58 -11.47 -29.11
CA GLY A 81 -2.57 -12.52 -28.90
C GLY A 81 -3.16 -13.93 -28.78
N SER A 82 -2.29 -14.92 -28.58
CA SER A 82 -2.67 -16.32 -28.41
C SER A 82 -3.48 -16.53 -27.11
N PRO A 83 -4.26 -17.60 -26.97
CA PRO A 83 -4.95 -17.92 -25.72
C PRO A 83 -4.02 -17.96 -24.50
N GLU A 84 -2.79 -18.46 -24.66
CA GLU A 84 -1.80 -18.52 -23.57
C GLU A 84 -1.30 -17.12 -23.16
N GLU A 85 -1.10 -16.23 -24.13
CA GLU A 85 -0.74 -14.83 -23.88
C GLU A 85 -1.88 -14.10 -23.16
N GLN A 86 -3.12 -14.38 -23.56
CA GLN A 86 -4.31 -13.82 -22.93
C GLN A 86 -4.46 -14.27 -21.48
N GLU A 87 -4.30 -15.57 -21.20
CA GLU A 87 -4.37 -16.12 -19.83
C GLU A 87 -3.23 -15.59 -18.96
N ARG A 88 -2.00 -15.53 -19.49
CA ARG A 88 -0.86 -14.92 -18.78
C ARG A 88 -1.14 -13.45 -18.45
N PHE A 89 -1.73 -12.70 -19.37
CA PHE A 89 -2.07 -11.30 -19.14
C PHE A 89 -3.15 -11.16 -18.06
N LYS A 90 -4.22 -11.96 -18.10
CA LYS A 90 -5.26 -12.00 -17.06
C LYS A 90 -4.66 -12.33 -15.69
N TYR A 91 -3.76 -13.32 -15.63
CA TYR A 91 -3.07 -13.71 -14.40
C TYR A 91 -2.22 -12.57 -13.81
N LEU A 92 -1.39 -11.91 -14.64
CA LEU A 92 -0.58 -10.77 -14.18
C LEU A 92 -1.45 -9.58 -13.75
N ARG A 93 -2.58 -9.32 -14.43
CA ARG A 93 -3.54 -8.31 -14.00
C ARG A 93 -4.17 -8.67 -12.65
N ALA A 94 -4.58 -9.92 -12.46
CA ALA A 94 -5.12 -10.39 -11.18
C ALA A 94 -4.14 -10.14 -10.02
N ILE A 95 -2.85 -10.46 -10.22
CA ILE A 95 -1.78 -10.20 -9.25
C ILE A 95 -1.71 -8.71 -8.91
N THR A 96 -1.55 -7.84 -9.91
CA THR A 96 -1.37 -6.39 -9.68
C THR A 96 -2.60 -5.72 -9.06
N ARG A 97 -3.81 -6.19 -9.39
CA ARG A 97 -5.07 -5.70 -8.78
C ARG A 97 -5.16 -6.06 -7.32
N ASP A 98 -4.88 -7.31 -6.96
CA ASP A 98 -4.91 -7.70 -5.55
C ASP A 98 -3.82 -6.99 -4.73
N MET A 99 -2.62 -6.78 -5.29
CA MET A 99 -1.59 -5.95 -4.65
C MET A 99 -2.07 -4.51 -4.41
N GLU A 100 -2.80 -3.92 -5.37
CA GLU A 100 -3.44 -2.61 -5.19
C GLU A 100 -4.54 -2.66 -4.12
N LEU A 101 -5.35 -3.72 -4.04
CA LEU A 101 -6.32 -3.90 -2.96
C LEU A 101 -5.62 -3.98 -1.60
N ILE A 102 -4.60 -4.81 -1.45
CA ILE A 102 -3.80 -4.88 -0.22
C ILE A 102 -3.24 -3.49 0.13
N ASN A 103 -2.78 -2.74 -0.87
CA ASN A 103 -2.29 -1.38 -0.68
C ASN A 103 -3.38 -0.43 -0.18
N CYS A 104 -4.58 -0.44 -0.75
CA CYS A 104 -5.72 0.35 -0.27
C CYS A 104 -6.05 0.04 1.19
N PHE A 105 -5.99 -1.23 1.61
CA PHE A 105 -6.29 -1.61 2.99
C PHE A 105 -5.15 -1.28 3.97
N ALA A 106 -3.90 -1.26 3.51
CA ALA A 106 -2.73 -1.13 4.38
C ALA A 106 -2.71 0.17 5.19
N GLY A 107 -3.19 1.29 4.63
CA GLY A 107 -3.17 2.60 5.29
C GLY A 107 -3.98 2.62 6.59
N PHE A 108 -5.29 2.40 6.49
CA PHE A 108 -6.16 2.38 7.68
C PHE A 108 -5.89 1.18 8.61
N MET A 109 -5.33 0.08 8.11
CA MET A 109 -4.87 -1.02 8.97
C MET A 109 -3.65 -0.64 9.81
N ALA A 110 -2.70 0.10 9.25
CA ALA A 110 -1.55 0.61 9.99
C ALA A 110 -1.98 1.58 11.08
N GLU A 111 -2.95 2.45 10.80
CA GLU A 111 -3.58 3.31 11.81
C GLU A 111 -4.23 2.50 12.92
N ALA A 112 -5.04 1.50 12.57
CA ALA A 112 -5.75 0.65 13.52
C ALA A 112 -4.78 -0.10 14.43
N HIS A 113 -3.71 -0.65 13.86
CA HIS A 113 -2.66 -1.32 14.61
C HIS A 113 -1.97 -0.37 15.60
N TYR A 114 -1.63 0.85 15.17
CA TYR A 114 -1.02 1.86 16.04
C TYR A 114 -1.96 2.32 17.16
N ARG A 115 -3.23 2.58 16.85
CA ARG A 115 -4.25 3.05 17.81
C ARG A 115 -4.76 1.95 18.73
N ARG A 116 -4.48 0.69 18.42
CA ARG A 116 -5.11 -0.49 19.05
C ARG A 116 -6.64 -0.42 18.96
N MET A 117 -7.14 -0.07 17.78
CA MET A 117 -8.56 0.08 17.48
C MET A 117 -8.96 -0.82 16.30
N SER A 118 -10.26 -0.93 16.02
CA SER A 118 -10.73 -1.67 14.85
C SER A 118 -10.33 -0.98 13.54
N ALA A 119 -10.05 -1.79 12.52
CA ALA A 119 -9.79 -1.31 11.16
C ALA A 119 -11.02 -0.57 10.60
N ALA A 120 -12.23 -1.10 10.85
CA ALA A 120 -13.49 -0.48 10.44
C ALA A 120 -13.65 0.96 10.95
N ALA A 121 -13.23 1.24 12.20
CA ALA A 121 -13.27 2.59 12.74
C ALA A 121 -12.26 3.54 12.06
N CYS A 122 -11.06 3.06 11.70
CA CYS A 122 -10.06 3.88 11.01
C CYS A 122 -10.44 4.11 9.54
N MET A 123 -10.99 3.09 8.89
CA MET A 123 -11.56 3.17 7.54
C MET A 123 -12.60 4.30 7.45
N PHE A 124 -13.52 4.38 8.42
CA PHE A 124 -14.54 5.44 8.46
C PHE A 124 -13.97 6.85 8.73
N LEU A 125 -12.85 6.97 9.45
CA LEU A 125 -12.30 8.26 9.89
C LEU A 125 -11.30 8.89 8.91
N GLY A 126 -10.73 8.12 7.98
CA GLY A 126 -9.70 8.62 7.07
C GLY A 126 -9.38 7.76 5.85
N GLY A 127 -10.08 6.63 5.65
CA GLY A 127 -9.81 5.69 4.55
C GLY A 127 -10.75 5.81 3.35
N GLU A 128 -11.54 6.89 3.23
CA GLU A 128 -12.58 7.01 2.19
C GLU A 128 -11.99 6.91 0.77
N GLN A 129 -10.90 7.63 0.49
CA GLN A 129 -10.23 7.60 -0.82
C GLN A 129 -9.66 6.21 -1.15
N ASP A 130 -9.11 5.51 -0.16
CA ASP A 130 -8.63 4.14 -0.35
C ASP A 130 -9.77 3.18 -0.65
N MET A 131 -10.93 3.36 -0.01
CA MET A 131 -12.09 2.52 -0.24
C MET A 131 -12.77 2.82 -1.58
N GLU A 132 -12.81 4.09 -2.01
CA GLU A 132 -13.20 4.43 -3.38
C GLU A 132 -12.27 3.77 -4.40
N ARG A 133 -10.96 3.83 -4.15
CA ARG A 133 -9.96 3.17 -5.00
C ARG A 133 -10.14 1.66 -5.03
N ALA A 134 -10.38 1.02 -3.88
CA ALA A 134 -10.64 -0.41 -3.79
C ALA A 134 -11.89 -0.80 -4.59
N LYS A 135 -12.99 -0.02 -4.47
CA LYS A 135 -14.21 -0.23 -5.27
C LYS A 135 -13.94 -0.12 -6.78
N LEU A 136 -13.13 0.84 -7.22
CA LEU A 136 -12.75 0.96 -8.63
C LEU A 136 -11.92 -0.24 -9.12
N VAL A 137 -11.02 -0.76 -8.27
CA VAL A 137 -10.20 -1.93 -8.61
C VAL A 137 -11.05 -3.20 -8.70
N VAL A 138 -11.94 -3.41 -7.73
CA VAL A 138 -12.85 -4.57 -7.71
C VAL A 138 -13.85 -4.49 -8.86
N GLY A 139 -14.48 -3.34 -9.10
CA GLY A 139 -15.44 -3.17 -10.21
C GLY A 139 -14.81 -3.27 -11.60
N ALA A 140 -13.48 -3.18 -11.70
CA ALA A 140 -12.75 -3.46 -12.94
C ALA A 140 -12.51 -4.97 -13.18
N TRP A 141 -12.75 -5.78 -12.16
CA TRP A 141 -12.76 -7.23 -12.19
C TRP A 141 -14.20 -7.65 -12.46
N ASP A 142 -14.45 -8.22 -13.64
CA ASP A 142 -15.76 -8.69 -14.08
C ASP A 142 -16.15 -9.95 -13.29
N LEU A 143 -16.44 -9.76 -12.00
CA LEU A 143 -16.71 -10.77 -10.99
C LEU A 143 -18.12 -10.58 -10.44
N SER A 144 -18.75 -11.69 -10.04
CA SER A 144 -20.01 -11.64 -9.30
C SER A 144 -19.83 -10.97 -7.93
N ASP A 145 -20.93 -10.48 -7.34
CA ASP A 145 -20.89 -9.83 -6.03
C ASP A 145 -20.29 -10.73 -4.92
N ALA A 146 -20.55 -12.05 -4.99
CA ALA A 146 -19.99 -13.03 -4.06
C ALA A 146 -18.46 -13.12 -4.19
N GLU A 147 -17.95 -13.23 -5.42
CA GLU A 147 -16.51 -13.26 -5.70
C GLU A 147 -15.82 -11.95 -5.33
N GLN A 148 -16.49 -10.81 -5.56
CA GLN A 148 -16.00 -9.50 -5.13
C GLN A 148 -15.88 -9.43 -3.59
N HIS A 149 -16.86 -9.97 -2.86
CA HIS A 149 -16.82 -10.00 -1.40
C HIS A 149 -15.69 -10.88 -0.87
N GLU A 150 -15.51 -12.08 -1.44
CA GLU A 150 -14.42 -12.99 -1.09
C GLU A 150 -13.04 -12.37 -1.36
N LEU A 151 -12.89 -11.70 -2.51
CA LEU A 151 -11.67 -11.00 -2.88
C LEU A 151 -11.34 -9.87 -1.88
N LEU A 152 -12.32 -9.06 -1.50
CA LEU A 152 -12.13 -7.99 -0.50
C LEU A 152 -11.76 -8.56 0.87
N ALA A 153 -12.43 -9.63 1.31
CA ALA A 153 -12.12 -10.30 2.58
C ALA A 153 -10.69 -10.87 2.59
N LEU A 154 -10.26 -11.42 1.45
CA LEU A 154 -8.91 -11.95 1.31
C LEU A 154 -7.85 -10.84 1.28
N ALA A 155 -8.11 -9.74 0.57
CA ALA A 155 -7.25 -8.56 0.57
C ALA A 155 -7.11 -7.95 1.98
N ASP A 156 -8.21 -7.85 2.73
CA ASP A 156 -8.22 -7.44 4.13
C ASP A 156 -7.32 -8.36 4.99
N ALA A 157 -7.51 -9.67 4.89
CA ALA A 157 -6.70 -10.64 5.63
C ALA A 157 -5.20 -10.55 5.30
N ARG A 158 -4.85 -10.33 4.03
CA ARG A 158 -3.47 -10.15 3.57
C ARG A 158 -2.86 -8.84 4.05
N ALA A 159 -3.59 -7.73 3.94
CA ALA A 159 -3.14 -6.44 4.48
C ALA A 159 -2.94 -6.53 6.00
N ALA A 160 -3.82 -7.23 6.71
CA ALA A 160 -3.71 -7.42 8.15
C ALA A 160 -2.49 -8.28 8.50
N ALA A 161 -2.24 -9.34 7.73
CA ALA A 161 -1.04 -10.16 7.87
C ALA A 161 0.24 -9.34 7.65
N LEU A 162 0.28 -8.50 6.62
CA LEU A 162 1.44 -7.65 6.32
C LEU A 162 1.69 -6.67 7.45
N VAL A 163 0.69 -5.87 7.79
CA VAL A 163 0.79 -4.78 8.78
C VAL A 163 1.10 -5.31 10.18
N ARG A 164 0.49 -6.44 10.58
CA ARG A 164 0.61 -6.98 11.95
C ARG A 164 1.75 -7.98 12.11
N SER A 165 2.41 -8.38 11.01
CA SER A 165 3.64 -9.18 11.10
C SER A 165 4.70 -8.44 11.92
N LYS A 166 5.60 -9.17 12.58
CA LYS A 166 6.68 -8.57 13.37
C LYS A 166 7.54 -7.62 12.53
N ALA A 167 7.90 -8.05 11.31
CA ALA A 167 8.71 -7.25 10.40
C ALA A 167 7.93 -6.07 9.81
N GLY A 168 6.67 -6.28 9.41
CA GLY A 168 5.81 -5.21 8.87
C GLY A 168 5.52 -4.12 9.88
N ALA A 169 5.13 -4.47 11.11
CA ALA A 169 4.92 -3.52 12.19
C ALA A 169 6.20 -2.71 12.51
N ALA A 170 7.36 -3.38 12.51
CA ALA A 170 8.65 -2.71 12.71
C ALA A 170 8.99 -1.74 11.57
N ALA A 171 8.77 -2.13 10.31
CA ALA A 171 8.99 -1.29 9.14
C ALA A 171 8.07 -0.05 9.15
N ILE A 172 6.77 -0.25 9.37
CA ILE A 172 5.77 0.83 9.44
C ILE A 172 6.16 1.82 10.53
N LYS A 173 6.48 1.33 11.74
CA LYS A 173 6.91 2.20 12.83
C LYS A 173 8.13 3.04 12.43
N ALA A 174 9.14 2.42 11.82
CA ALA A 174 10.37 3.11 11.42
C ALA A 174 10.12 4.18 10.35
N ILE A 175 9.29 3.88 9.35
CA ILE A 175 8.89 4.85 8.31
C ILE A 175 8.08 5.99 8.93
N ALA A 176 7.11 5.67 9.79
CA ALA A 176 6.25 6.66 10.43
C ALA A 176 7.03 7.58 11.38
N ASP A 177 8.00 7.06 12.12
CA ASP A 177 8.92 7.85 12.95
C ASP A 177 9.74 8.82 12.07
N ALA A 178 10.31 8.33 10.97
CA ALA A 178 11.11 9.15 10.07
C ALA A 178 10.26 10.19 9.30
N LEU A 179 9.02 9.87 8.92
CA LEU A 179 8.05 10.83 8.35
C LEU A 179 7.63 11.88 9.38
N MET A 180 7.44 11.50 10.64
CA MET A 180 7.10 12.45 11.70
C MET A 180 8.22 13.46 11.95
N GLU A 181 9.47 13.00 11.90
CA GLU A 181 10.67 13.83 12.06
C GLU A 181 10.89 14.75 10.84
N ARG A 182 10.85 14.19 9.62
CA ARG A 182 11.35 14.87 8.40
C ARG A 182 10.25 15.43 7.50
N GLY A 183 9.01 15.00 7.70
CA GLY A 183 7.86 15.29 6.84
C GLY A 183 7.90 14.62 5.46
N ARG A 184 9.06 14.15 4.99
CA ARG A 184 9.24 13.53 3.68
C ARG A 184 10.33 12.47 3.70
N LEU A 185 10.13 11.40 2.94
CA LEU A 185 11.12 10.38 2.65
C LEU A 185 11.20 10.11 1.14
N THR A 186 12.40 9.80 0.67
CA THR A 186 12.63 9.25 -0.68
C THR A 186 12.36 7.76 -0.71
N GLY A 187 12.18 7.20 -1.91
CA GLY A 187 12.10 5.77 -2.14
C GLY A 187 13.23 4.97 -1.50
N GLU A 188 14.47 5.42 -1.65
CA GLU A 188 15.65 4.73 -1.11
C GLU A 188 15.68 4.72 0.42
N GLN A 189 15.26 5.82 1.05
CA GLN A 189 15.12 5.89 2.50
C GLN A 189 14.07 4.91 3.01
N ILE A 190 12.93 4.82 2.32
CA ILE A 190 11.87 3.84 2.63
C ILE A 190 12.40 2.42 2.48
N ALA A 191 13.04 2.11 1.35
CA ALA A 191 13.60 0.79 1.08
C ALA A 191 14.63 0.37 2.14
N THR A 192 15.50 1.29 2.57
CA THR A 192 16.49 1.05 3.63
C THR A 192 15.82 0.70 4.97
N LEU A 193 14.77 1.44 5.35
CA LEU A 193 14.02 1.17 6.59
C LEU A 193 13.32 -0.20 6.53
N CYS A 194 12.71 -0.53 5.40
CA CYS A 194 12.08 -1.84 5.20
C CYS A 194 13.11 -2.98 5.23
N ARG A 195 14.21 -2.90 4.46
CA ARG A 195 15.28 -3.91 4.48
C ARG A 195 15.77 -4.17 5.90
N ARG A 196 16.01 -3.12 6.69
CA ARG A 196 16.42 -3.27 8.09
C ARG A 196 15.40 -4.06 8.92
N ALA A 197 14.11 -3.79 8.76
CA ALA A 197 13.04 -4.50 9.46
C ALA A 197 12.87 -5.96 9.00
N TYR A 198 13.20 -6.26 7.74
CA TYR A 198 13.08 -7.58 7.12
C TYR A 198 14.39 -8.39 7.11
N GLY A 199 15.41 -7.96 7.84
CA GLY A 199 16.68 -8.70 7.99
C GLY A 199 17.59 -8.62 6.76
N GLY A 200 17.58 -7.49 6.05
CA GLY A 200 18.41 -7.22 4.88
C GLY A 200 17.83 -7.67 3.54
N ARG A 201 16.70 -8.40 3.55
CA ARG A 201 16.05 -8.93 2.34
C ARG A 201 15.31 -7.85 1.55
N GLU A 202 15.17 -8.07 0.24
CA GLU A 202 14.46 -7.18 -0.69
C GLU A 202 13.67 -7.99 -1.73
N CYS A 203 12.42 -7.60 -1.96
CA CYS A 203 11.59 -8.23 -2.98
C CYS A 203 11.91 -7.64 -4.35
N ALA A 204 12.27 -8.48 -5.32
CA ALA A 204 12.40 -8.05 -6.70
C ALA A 204 11.00 -7.85 -7.34
N TYR A 205 10.90 -6.89 -8.27
CA TYR A 205 9.67 -6.69 -9.05
C TYR A 205 9.30 -7.97 -9.82
N GLY A 206 8.04 -8.40 -9.64
CA GLY A 206 7.48 -9.61 -10.24
C GLY A 206 7.86 -10.92 -9.55
N ALA A 207 8.64 -10.91 -8.47
CA ALA A 207 9.01 -12.14 -7.76
C ALA A 207 7.79 -12.87 -7.17
N TRP A 208 6.77 -12.12 -6.74
CA TRP A 208 5.50 -12.66 -6.25
C TRP A 208 4.68 -13.41 -7.29
N ASN A 209 4.94 -13.22 -8.59
CA ASN A 209 4.16 -13.87 -9.65
C ASN A 209 4.24 -15.40 -9.57
N ALA A 210 5.34 -15.96 -9.06
CA ALA A 210 5.51 -17.42 -8.90
C ALA A 210 4.88 -17.96 -7.59
N TYR A 211 4.49 -17.08 -6.68
CA TYR A 211 3.96 -17.41 -5.35
C TYR A 211 2.52 -16.91 -5.17
N TRP A 212 1.85 -16.60 -6.28
CA TRP A 212 0.52 -16.03 -6.28
C TRP A 212 -0.56 -17.11 -6.46
N PRO A 213 -1.65 -17.09 -5.67
CA PRO A 213 -2.02 -16.10 -4.66
C PRO A 213 -1.23 -16.21 -3.35
N ALA A 214 -0.68 -15.09 -2.86
CA ALA A 214 0.04 -15.08 -1.59
C ALA A 214 -0.88 -15.45 -0.43
N THR A 215 -0.50 -16.38 0.43
CA THR A 215 -1.32 -16.71 1.61
C THR A 215 -1.07 -15.70 2.74
N PRO A 216 -2.06 -15.43 3.61
CA PRO A 216 -1.83 -14.60 4.80
C PRO A 216 -0.69 -15.13 5.68
N GLU A 217 -0.45 -16.44 5.71
CA GLU A 217 0.65 -17.03 6.48
C GLU A 217 2.03 -16.75 5.85
N GLN A 218 2.15 -16.86 4.52
CA GLN A 218 3.36 -16.43 3.81
C GLN A 218 3.67 -14.97 4.13
N ILE A 219 2.66 -14.09 4.04
CA ILE A 219 2.83 -12.67 4.33
C ILE A 219 3.21 -12.44 5.80
N ARG A 220 2.51 -13.09 6.74
CA ARG A 220 2.72 -12.93 8.19
C ARG A 220 4.11 -13.38 8.65
N SER A 221 4.64 -14.43 8.05
CA SER A 221 6.00 -14.92 8.32
C SER A 221 7.09 -13.94 7.86
N GLY A 222 6.72 -12.89 7.13
CA GLY A 222 7.66 -11.96 6.51
C GLY A 222 8.42 -12.62 5.37
N PHE A 223 7.81 -13.58 4.68
CA PHE A 223 8.36 -14.17 3.46
C PHE A 223 8.58 -13.07 2.43
N ILE A 224 9.76 -13.06 1.79
CA ILE A 224 10.12 -12.14 0.70
C ILE A 224 10.66 -13.04 -0.40
N PRO A 225 9.91 -13.32 -1.47
CA PRO A 225 10.43 -14.11 -2.57
C PRO A 225 11.50 -13.29 -3.29
N GLU A 226 12.73 -13.83 -3.31
CA GLU A 226 13.78 -13.31 -4.17
C GLU A 226 13.58 -13.85 -5.59
N ARG A 227 14.04 -13.11 -6.61
CA ARG A 227 14.03 -13.65 -7.98
C ARG A 227 14.91 -14.90 -7.98
N LEU A 228 14.33 -16.05 -8.30
CA LEU A 228 15.13 -17.20 -8.71
C LEU A 228 16.03 -16.71 -9.84
N ARG A 229 17.35 -16.81 -9.68
CA ARG A 229 18.25 -16.68 -10.83
C ARG A 229 17.72 -17.68 -11.84
N GLN A 230 17.25 -17.21 -12.99
CA GLN A 230 17.04 -18.12 -14.11
C GLN A 230 18.39 -18.81 -14.30
N ALA A 231 18.41 -20.14 -14.17
CA ALA A 231 19.58 -20.91 -14.54
C ALA A 231 19.93 -20.48 -15.96
N ALA A 232 21.15 -19.99 -16.14
CA ALA A 232 21.69 -19.62 -17.44
C ALA A 232 21.75 -20.86 -18.35
#